data_AF-A0A498P4V0-F1
#
_entry.id   AF-A0A498P4V0-F1
#
_cell.length_a   1.000
_cell.length_b   1.000
_cell.length_c   1.000
_cell.angle_alpha   90.00
_cell.angle_beta   90.00
_cell.angle_gamma   90.00
#
_symmetry.space_group_name_H-M   'P 1'
#
loop_
_entity.id
_entity.type
_entity.pdbx_description
1 polymer ?
#
loop_
_entity_poly.entity_id
_entity_poly.type
_entity_poly.pdbx_seq_one_letter_code
_entity_poly.pdbx_strand_id
1 'polypeptide(L)'
;MLKKEVKPYWNLSVKVLYAKLHQNYDYWSASDCYVILNLPTASARTNRTKTISNNNNPVWNETFTFRAHSNIKNILEIMMYDEDPFMRDNLCATILFDISNLPHGKKETKCFKINDQNKDELWVEFEITKSSDEELDVRLDFDIPVEEKNFLVKRKKVVSQALQKALNLSSAPDPNKVPVMAVVCSGGGSRALIATYGSLMGLQKIQLLDAVSYITGVSGATWALGSIYEHPNWSKGEIDKSMEFVKKELTKKAFSMFSSEQLQEYKQRIEERQKEGYLVSLIDMWGLALEYLFHGKKRMGTLSELQKTVSEGQNPLPIFTAVNMKQGKEESIIDAEWCEFTPYEVGFPKYGAFVPAQNFGSEYYLGHMVKKLPETGLSFLVGMWSSIFSINLTDIWKVATGVAPSWTPCTGGVSNTETDSKPAALGTYLISPVTDFAKKLCGLMTSRPIVSQMYNFLRGFNLHNSYNENTGFIAWKGLELYLYH
;
A
#
# COMPACT_ATOMS: atom_id res chain seq x y z
N MET A 1 5.61 24.13 22.06
CA MET A 1 6.59 23.20 21.46
C MET A 1 6.70 21.99 22.37
N LEU A 2 6.18 20.83 21.96
CA LEU A 2 6.54 19.57 22.61
C LEU A 2 8.04 19.38 22.43
N LYS A 3 8.80 19.22 23.52
CA LYS A 3 10.22 18.86 23.42
C LYS A 3 10.29 17.52 22.70
N LYS A 4 10.89 17.50 21.49
CA LYS A 4 11.17 16.26 20.76
C LYS A 4 12.21 15.49 21.58
N GLU A 5 11.77 14.53 22.39
CA GLU A 5 12.68 13.66 23.12
C GLU A 5 13.16 12.56 22.17
N VAL A 6 14.18 12.86 21.36
CA VAL A 6 14.79 11.87 20.46
C VAL A 6 15.63 10.94 21.32
N LYS A 7 15.14 9.73 21.56
CA LYS A 7 15.93 8.67 22.19
C LYS A 7 16.71 7.92 21.10
N PRO A 8 17.98 7.55 21.36
CA PRO A 8 18.83 6.98 20.32
C PRO A 8 18.38 5.56 19.94
N TYR A 9 18.57 5.20 18.68
CA TYR A 9 18.44 3.83 18.21
C TYR A 9 19.81 3.17 18.10
N TRP A 10 19.81 1.85 18.09
CA TRP A 10 20.99 1.03 17.83
C TRP A 10 20.82 0.29 16.52
N ASN A 11 21.87 0.30 15.70
CA ASN A 11 21.97 -0.57 14.53
C ASN A 11 22.63 -1.87 14.99
N LEU A 12 21.85 -2.95 15.00
CA LEU A 12 22.29 -4.30 15.31
C LEU A 12 22.58 -5.04 14.00
N SER A 13 23.82 -5.44 13.79
CA SER A 13 24.23 -6.39 12.77
C SER A 13 24.31 -7.78 13.39
N VAL A 14 23.66 -8.76 12.76
CA VAL A 14 23.67 -10.17 13.15
C VAL A 14 24.16 -10.98 11.96
N LYS A 15 25.38 -11.50 12.06
CA LYS A 15 25.96 -12.37 11.03
C LYS A 15 25.95 -13.82 11.50
N VAL A 16 25.11 -14.63 10.87
CA VAL A 16 25.04 -16.08 11.10
C VAL A 16 26.21 -16.72 10.36
N LEU A 17 27.18 -17.27 11.09
CA LEU A 17 28.44 -17.76 10.53
C LEU A 17 28.30 -19.21 10.06
N TYR A 18 28.27 -20.14 11.01
CA TYR A 18 28.21 -21.57 10.76
C TYR A 18 27.65 -22.31 11.98
N ALA A 19 27.22 -23.56 11.78
CA ALA A 19 26.93 -24.50 12.85
C ALA A 19 27.86 -25.70 12.77
N LYS A 20 27.99 -26.43 13.89
CA LYS A 20 28.69 -27.70 13.97
C LYS A 20 27.78 -28.70 14.66
N LEU A 21 27.31 -29.68 13.90
CA LEU A 21 26.39 -30.73 14.33
C LEU A 21 27.13 -32.07 14.41
N HIS A 22 26.93 -32.79 15.51
CA HIS A 22 27.57 -34.08 15.77
C HIS A 22 26.62 -35.27 15.57
N GLN A 23 25.34 -35.01 15.31
CA GLN A 23 24.35 -35.99 14.88
C GLN A 23 23.53 -35.44 13.71
N ASN A 24 23.00 -36.35 12.90
CA ASN A 24 22.04 -36.00 11.87
C ASN A 24 20.66 -35.85 12.53
N TYR A 25 19.95 -34.79 12.19
CA TYR A 25 18.53 -34.68 12.52
C TYR A 25 17.66 -35.47 11.52
N ASP A 26 18.23 -35.81 10.35
CA ASP A 26 17.67 -36.72 9.36
C ASP A 26 18.04 -38.20 9.60
N TYR A 27 17.10 -39.10 9.33
CA TYR A 27 17.30 -40.56 9.47
C TYR A 27 18.24 -41.17 8.41
N TRP A 28 18.39 -40.54 7.24
CA TRP A 28 19.08 -41.14 6.08
C TRP A 28 20.03 -40.21 5.33
N SER A 29 20.13 -38.94 5.74
CA SER A 29 21.00 -37.89 5.17
C SER A 29 21.68 -37.09 6.29
N ALA A 30 22.66 -36.26 5.95
CA ALA A 30 23.07 -35.17 6.83
C ALA A 30 22.01 -34.05 6.75
N SER A 31 21.95 -33.18 7.76
CA SER A 31 20.87 -32.21 7.89
C SER A 31 20.90 -31.10 6.82
N ASP A 32 19.72 -30.65 6.44
CA ASP A 32 19.37 -29.54 5.55
C ASP A 32 19.08 -28.27 6.38
N CYS A 33 20.12 -27.68 6.97
CA CYS A 33 19.93 -26.67 8.00
C CYS A 33 19.72 -25.24 7.48
N TYR A 34 18.87 -24.49 8.18
CA TYR A 34 18.77 -23.04 8.08
C TYR A 34 18.46 -22.38 9.43
N VAL A 35 18.68 -21.06 9.52
CA VAL A 35 18.45 -20.27 10.73
C VAL A 35 17.42 -19.17 10.46
N ILE A 36 16.46 -19.03 11.37
CA ILE A 36 15.51 -17.93 11.44
C ILE A 36 15.90 -16.99 12.58
N LEU A 37 15.96 -15.70 12.28
CA LEU A 37 16.14 -14.60 13.22
C LEU A 37 14.83 -13.83 13.37
N ASN A 38 14.31 -13.73 14.59
CA ASN A 38 13.14 -12.93 14.92
C ASN A 38 13.52 -11.88 15.99
N LEU A 39 13.29 -10.61 15.70
CA LEU A 39 13.40 -9.53 16.69
C LEU A 39 12.09 -8.76 16.72
N PRO A 40 11.11 -9.17 17.54
CA PRO A 40 9.76 -8.60 17.54
C PRO A 40 9.71 -7.08 17.80
N THR A 41 10.73 -6.60 18.52
CA THR A 41 10.92 -5.19 18.90
C THR A 41 11.65 -4.34 17.86
N ALA A 42 11.99 -4.91 16.70
CA ALA A 42 12.69 -4.20 15.62
C ALA A 42 12.19 -4.58 14.22
N SER A 43 11.56 -5.75 14.05
CA SER A 43 11.11 -6.26 12.76
C SER A 43 9.71 -6.86 12.84
N ALA A 44 9.00 -6.70 11.74
CA ALA A 44 7.69 -7.26 11.52
C ALA A 44 7.68 -8.75 11.19
N ARG A 45 8.78 -9.17 10.55
CA ARG A 45 8.98 -10.46 9.94
C ARG A 45 10.23 -11.09 10.50
N THR A 46 10.26 -12.40 10.41
CA THR A 46 11.49 -13.14 10.64
C THR A 46 12.40 -13.05 9.42
N ASN A 47 13.71 -13.10 9.65
CA ASN A 47 14.72 -13.20 8.60
C ASN A 47 15.23 -14.64 8.57
N ARG A 48 15.38 -15.22 7.37
CA ARG A 48 15.78 -16.61 7.19
C ARG A 48 17.05 -16.67 6.34
N THR A 49 18.04 -17.46 6.76
CA THR A 49 19.20 -17.80 5.93
C THR A 49 18.80 -18.76 4.80
N LYS A 50 19.66 -18.91 3.79
CA LYS A 50 19.52 -20.02 2.85
C LYS A 50 19.61 -21.37 3.58
N THR A 51 18.92 -22.37 3.05
CA THR A 51 19.15 -23.76 3.45
C THR A 51 20.48 -24.22 2.87
N ILE A 52 21.31 -24.85 3.71
CA ILE A 52 22.52 -25.55 3.29
C ILE A 52 22.22 -27.05 3.40
N SER A 53 22.07 -27.69 2.25
CA SER A 53 21.65 -29.09 2.21
C SER A 53 22.76 -30.09 2.53
N ASN A 54 22.39 -31.18 3.18
CA ASN A 54 23.17 -32.39 3.42
C ASN A 54 24.54 -32.10 4.03
N ASN A 55 24.59 -31.22 5.04
CA ASN A 55 25.84 -30.77 5.64
C ASN A 55 25.69 -30.48 7.14
N ASN A 56 26.35 -31.30 7.96
CA ASN A 56 26.41 -31.14 9.42
C ASN A 56 27.35 -30.01 9.89
N ASN A 57 28.07 -29.36 8.98
CA ASN A 57 28.88 -28.18 9.25
C ASN A 57 28.45 -27.04 8.31
N PRO A 58 27.18 -26.60 8.35
CA PRO A 58 26.67 -25.62 7.42
C PRO A 58 27.35 -24.27 7.66
N VAL A 59 27.76 -23.59 6.59
CA VAL A 59 28.38 -22.26 6.62
C VAL A 59 27.50 -21.31 5.81
N TRP A 60 26.85 -20.36 6.48
CA TRP A 60 25.96 -19.39 5.84
C TRP A 60 26.69 -18.08 5.51
N ASN A 61 27.40 -17.51 6.49
CA ASN A 61 28.01 -16.18 6.40
C ASN A 61 27.03 -15.06 5.96
N GLU A 62 25.76 -15.20 6.31
CA GLU A 62 24.71 -14.24 5.96
C GLU A 62 24.56 -13.20 7.07
N THR A 63 24.44 -11.93 6.68
CA THR A 63 24.33 -10.80 7.61
C THR A 63 22.95 -10.16 7.50
N PHE A 64 22.32 -9.96 8.66
CA PHE A 64 21.02 -9.33 8.81
C PHE A 64 21.18 -8.09 9.69
N THR A 65 20.42 -7.04 9.38
CA THR A 65 20.47 -5.79 10.13
C THR A 65 19.12 -5.48 10.75
N PHE A 66 19.14 -5.00 11.99
CA PHE A 66 17.96 -4.61 12.75
C PHE A 66 18.19 -3.25 13.38
N ARG A 67 17.12 -2.47 13.50
CA ARG A 67 17.13 -1.20 14.22
C ARG A 67 16.41 -1.36 15.55
N ALA A 68 17.18 -1.46 16.63
CA ALA A 68 16.67 -1.70 17.97
C ALA A 68 16.51 -0.38 18.73
N HIS A 69 15.37 -0.19 19.40
CA HIS A 69 15.16 0.99 20.25
C HIS A 69 15.89 0.83 21.59
N SER A 70 16.63 1.84 22.03
CA SER A 70 17.53 1.74 23.20
C SER A 70 16.82 1.54 24.55
N ASN A 71 15.60 2.07 24.71
CA ASN A 71 14.87 2.00 25.99
C ASN A 71 13.90 0.81 26.12
N ILE A 72 13.87 -0.10 25.15
CA ILE A 72 13.03 -1.30 25.24
C ILE A 72 13.92 -2.54 25.37
N LYS A 73 13.41 -3.56 26.04
CA LYS A 73 14.10 -4.84 26.12
C LYS A 73 14.02 -5.52 24.76
N ASN A 74 15.17 -5.78 24.15
CA ASN A 74 15.28 -6.37 22.82
C ASN A 74 15.79 -7.82 22.97
N ILE A 75 14.90 -8.78 22.76
CA ILE A 75 15.23 -10.20 22.77
C ILE A 75 15.23 -10.70 21.33
N LEU A 76 16.41 -11.10 20.84
CA LEU A 76 16.57 -11.74 19.55
C LEU A 76 16.32 -13.24 19.71
N GLU A 77 15.33 -13.75 19.01
CA GLU A 77 15.05 -15.18 18.91
C GLU A 77 15.80 -15.74 17.70
N ILE A 78 16.65 -16.74 17.94
CA ILE A 78 17.44 -17.43 16.91
C ILE A 78 16.96 -18.87 16.90
N MET A 79 16.26 -19.26 15.84
CA MET A 79 15.69 -20.59 15.70
C MET A 79 16.42 -21.34 14.59
N MET A 80 16.91 -22.54 14.89
CA MET A 80 17.56 -23.40 13.90
C MET A 80 16.61 -24.52 13.51
N TYR A 81 16.49 -24.76 12.21
CA TYR A 81 15.61 -25.76 11.62
C TYR A 81 16.40 -26.71 10.71
N ASP A 82 15.90 -27.93 10.61
CA ASP A 82 16.20 -28.88 9.54
C ASP A 82 15.05 -28.89 8.52
N GLU A 83 15.34 -28.57 7.26
CA GLU A 83 14.34 -28.50 6.18
C GLU A 83 14.01 -29.91 5.67
N ASP A 84 12.76 -30.33 5.85
CA ASP A 84 12.30 -31.66 5.41
C ASP A 84 11.48 -31.53 4.12
N PRO A 85 11.92 -32.08 2.97
CA PRO A 85 11.22 -31.89 1.69
C PRO A 85 9.79 -32.46 1.65
N PHE A 86 9.45 -33.36 2.56
CA PHE A 86 8.18 -34.11 2.57
C PHE A 86 7.36 -33.95 3.86
N MET A 87 7.90 -33.29 4.89
CA MET A 87 7.27 -33.10 6.20
C MET A 87 7.40 -31.63 6.64
N ARG A 88 6.90 -31.30 7.84
CA ARG A 88 7.17 -29.98 8.43
C ARG A 88 8.60 -29.97 8.96
N ASP A 89 9.33 -28.91 8.65
CA ASP A 89 10.69 -28.67 9.14
C ASP A 89 10.83 -28.91 10.65
N ASN A 90 11.88 -29.63 11.02
CA ASN A 90 12.13 -29.96 12.42
C ASN A 90 12.85 -28.79 13.09
N LEU A 91 12.23 -28.23 14.14
CA LEU A 91 12.87 -27.21 14.98
C LEU A 91 13.96 -27.88 15.83
N CYS A 92 15.23 -27.59 15.52
CA CYS A 92 16.38 -28.14 16.23
C CYS A 92 16.61 -27.43 17.57
N ALA A 93 16.55 -26.09 17.57
CA ALA A 93 16.70 -25.28 18.78
C ALA A 93 16.09 -23.88 18.65
N THR A 94 15.74 -23.30 19.79
CA THR A 94 15.39 -21.87 19.94
C THR A 94 16.30 -21.25 20.99
N ILE A 95 17.01 -20.20 20.60
CA ILE A 95 17.90 -19.42 21.46
C ILE A 95 17.29 -18.03 21.64
N LEU A 96 17.15 -17.59 22.90
CA LEU A 96 16.70 -16.25 23.24
C LEU A 96 17.91 -15.43 23.71
N PHE A 97 18.28 -14.42 22.95
CA PHE A 97 19.46 -13.61 23.22
C PHE A 97 19.10 -12.16 23.53
N ASP A 98 19.41 -11.73 24.75
CA ASP A 98 19.25 -10.32 25.17
C ASP A 98 20.42 -9.49 24.64
N ILE A 99 20.14 -8.63 23.67
CA ILE A 99 21.17 -7.83 22.98
C ILE A 99 21.73 -6.70 23.86
N SER A 100 21.12 -6.41 25.01
CA SER A 100 21.59 -5.36 25.93
C SER A 100 23.00 -5.62 26.50
N ASN A 101 23.44 -6.88 26.47
CA ASN A 101 24.76 -7.29 26.95
C ASN A 101 25.88 -7.10 25.91
N LEU A 102 25.56 -6.72 24.67
CA LEU A 102 26.55 -6.56 23.62
C LEU A 102 27.38 -5.27 23.82
N PRO A 103 28.72 -5.32 23.63
CA PRO A 103 29.56 -4.13 23.70
C PRO A 103 29.33 -3.23 22.48
N HIS A 104 29.08 -1.95 22.73
CA HIS A 104 28.90 -0.96 21.65
C HIS A 104 30.17 -0.75 20.81
N GLY A 105 30.00 -0.71 19.49
CA GLY A 105 31.05 -0.41 18.51
C GLY A 105 32.10 -1.52 18.34
N LYS A 106 31.86 -2.71 18.88
CA LYS A 106 32.74 -3.87 18.74
C LYS A 106 31.96 -5.06 18.22
N LYS A 107 32.63 -5.86 17.37
CA LYS A 107 32.14 -7.17 16.96
C LYS A 107 32.35 -8.16 18.10
N GLU A 108 31.32 -8.93 18.39
CA GLU A 108 31.35 -10.00 19.38
C GLU A 108 30.79 -11.28 18.78
N THR A 109 31.63 -12.33 18.74
CA THR A 109 31.20 -13.65 18.29
C THR A 109 30.78 -14.49 19.49
N LYS A 110 29.55 -15.02 19.45
CA LYS A 110 29.01 -15.94 20.45
C LYS A 110 28.89 -17.34 19.85
N CYS A 111 29.22 -18.33 20.66
CA CYS A 111 28.89 -19.73 20.41
C CYS A 111 27.69 -20.10 21.30
N PHE A 112 26.60 -20.53 20.67
CA PHE A 112 25.41 -21.01 21.35
C PHE A 112 25.35 -22.52 21.26
N LYS A 113 25.13 -23.19 22.40
CA LYS A 113 24.89 -24.63 22.41
C LYS A 113 23.45 -24.90 22.01
N ILE A 114 23.27 -25.63 20.92
CA ILE A 114 21.97 -26.03 20.37
C ILE A 114 21.43 -27.21 21.19
N ASN A 115 22.30 -28.18 21.49
CA ASN A 115 21.97 -29.36 22.28
C ASN A 115 23.16 -29.75 23.18
N ASP A 116 22.96 -29.68 24.50
CA ASP A 116 24.01 -30.00 25.49
C ASP A 116 24.44 -31.47 25.50
N GLN A 117 23.55 -32.40 25.09
CA GLN A 117 23.87 -33.83 25.01
C GLN A 117 24.76 -34.14 23.81
N ASN A 118 24.48 -33.49 22.69
CA ASN A 118 25.16 -33.75 21.41
C ASN A 118 26.34 -32.81 21.15
N LYS A 119 26.53 -31.78 21.99
CA LYS A 119 27.57 -30.74 21.83
C LYS A 119 27.45 -29.98 20.51
N ASP A 120 26.21 -29.80 20.03
CA ASP A 120 25.94 -29.05 18.80
C ASP A 120 26.06 -27.55 19.07
N GLU A 121 26.70 -26.83 18.15
CA GLU A 121 27.09 -25.44 18.34
C GLU A 121 26.65 -24.57 17.15
N LEU A 122 26.12 -23.37 17.45
CA LEU A 122 25.83 -22.32 16.48
C LEU A 122 26.71 -21.09 16.75
N TRP A 123 27.41 -20.62 15.73
CA TRP A 123 28.30 -19.46 15.82
C TRP A 123 27.67 -18.24 15.14
N VAL A 124 27.53 -17.15 15.89
CA VAL A 124 26.92 -15.90 15.42
C VAL A 124 27.79 -14.72 15.84
N GLU A 125 28.11 -13.84 14.89
CA GLU A 125 28.78 -12.56 15.14
C GLU A 125 27.74 -11.44 15.26
N PHE A 126 27.86 -10.65 16.32
CA PHE A 126 27.03 -9.49 16.58
C PHE A 126 27.85 -8.21 16.54
N GLU A 127 27.25 -7.13 16.07
CA GLU A 127 27.82 -5.79 16.20
C GLU A 127 26.69 -4.80 16.48
N ILE A 128 26.82 -4.02 17.55
CA ILE A 128 25.83 -3.00 17.90
C ILE A 128 26.47 -1.61 17.85
N THR A 129 25.95 -0.75 17.00
CA THR A 129 26.45 0.63 16.83
C THR A 129 25.35 1.64 17.13
N LYS A 130 25.73 2.83 17.59
CA LYS A 130 24.77 3.93 17.76
C LYS A 130 24.33 4.39 16.37
N SER A 131 23.02 4.46 16.15
CA SER A 131 22.50 5.02 14.89
C SER A 131 22.78 6.52 14.84
N SER A 132 23.29 6.99 13.70
CA SER A 132 23.47 8.43 13.39
C SER A 132 22.17 9.12 12.97
N ASP A 133 21.15 8.34 12.62
CA ASP A 133 19.91 8.87 12.04
C ASP A 133 18.96 9.30 13.15
N GLU A 134 18.94 10.59 13.44
CA GLU A 134 17.96 11.20 14.35
C GLU A 134 16.60 11.46 13.68
N GLU A 135 16.55 11.38 12.34
CA GLU A 135 15.35 11.63 11.55
C GLU A 135 14.60 10.34 11.22
N LEU A 136 13.28 10.39 11.36
CA LEU A 136 12.37 9.32 11.01
C LEU A 136 12.15 9.36 9.49
N ASP A 137 12.04 8.19 8.86
CA ASP A 137 11.60 8.06 7.47
C ASP A 137 10.09 8.37 7.32
N VAL A 138 9.35 8.34 8.43
CA VAL A 138 7.97 8.80 8.55
C VAL A 138 7.95 10.26 9.03
N ARG A 139 7.36 11.14 8.23
CA ARG A 139 7.09 12.54 8.61
C ARG A 139 5.99 12.58 9.65
N LEU A 140 6.26 13.19 10.80
CA LEU A 140 5.30 13.38 11.89
C LEU A 140 5.00 14.88 12.07
N ASP A 141 4.02 15.39 11.33
CA ASP A 141 3.54 16.77 11.40
C ASP A 141 2.13 16.87 10.77
N PHE A 142 1.29 17.73 11.34
CA PHE A 142 -0.09 17.96 10.88
C PHE A 142 -0.17 19.03 9.78
N ASP A 143 0.91 19.74 9.49
CA ASP A 143 1.00 20.67 8.36
C ASP A 143 1.34 19.95 7.04
N ILE A 144 1.13 20.62 5.91
CA ILE A 144 1.46 20.12 4.57
C ILE A 144 3.00 20.09 4.35
N PRO A 145 3.50 19.18 3.49
CA PRO A 145 4.93 19.03 3.27
C PRO A 145 5.52 20.21 2.48
N VAL A 146 6.84 20.36 2.51
CA VAL A 146 7.53 21.49 1.86
C VAL A 146 7.30 21.50 0.35
N GLU A 147 7.20 20.33 -0.27
CA GLU A 147 6.90 20.13 -1.68
C GLU A 147 5.52 20.70 -2.05
N GLU A 148 4.52 20.49 -1.21
CA GLU A 148 3.17 21.03 -1.41
C GLU A 148 3.14 22.55 -1.18
N LYS A 149 3.86 23.06 -0.18
CA LYS A 149 4.04 24.51 0.03
C LYS A 149 4.66 25.16 -1.21
N ASN A 150 5.69 24.55 -1.78
CA ASN A 150 6.34 25.01 -3.00
C ASN A 150 5.40 24.95 -4.22
N PHE A 151 4.61 23.88 -4.34
CA PHE A 151 3.55 23.77 -5.34
C PHE A 151 2.56 24.94 -5.23
N LEU A 152 2.07 25.24 -4.02
CA LEU A 152 1.10 26.32 -3.80
C LEU A 152 1.64 27.69 -4.20
N VAL A 153 2.92 27.97 -3.92
CA VAL A 153 3.56 29.24 -4.36
C VAL A 153 3.51 29.38 -5.89
N LYS A 154 3.76 28.30 -6.63
CA LYS A 154 3.68 28.29 -8.10
C LYS A 154 2.24 28.36 -8.58
N ARG A 155 1.35 27.50 -8.04
CA ARG A 155 -0.04 27.39 -8.46
C ARG A 155 -0.82 28.69 -8.21
N LYS A 156 -0.60 29.37 -7.09
CA LYS A 156 -1.25 30.65 -6.77
C LYS A 156 -0.99 31.74 -7.83
N LYS A 157 0.15 31.70 -8.52
CA LYS A 157 0.43 32.62 -9.65
C LYS A 157 -0.47 32.30 -10.85
N VAL A 158 -0.69 31.02 -11.15
CA VAL A 158 -1.61 30.57 -12.21
C VAL A 158 -3.05 30.93 -11.86
N VAL A 159 -3.46 30.66 -10.62
CA VAL A 159 -4.80 31.00 -10.10
C VAL A 159 -5.06 32.50 -10.18
N SER A 160 -4.09 33.34 -9.79
CA SER A 160 -4.18 34.79 -9.89
C SER A 160 -4.48 35.25 -11.33
N GLN A 161 -3.76 34.71 -12.32
CA GLN A 161 -3.97 35.02 -13.73
C GLN A 161 -5.33 34.52 -14.25
N ALA A 162 -5.75 33.33 -13.81
CA ALA A 162 -7.05 32.77 -14.17
C ALA A 162 -8.20 33.62 -13.62
N LEU A 163 -8.13 34.03 -12.35
CA LEU A 163 -9.15 34.88 -11.71
C LEU A 163 -9.24 36.26 -12.35
N GLN A 164 -8.11 36.83 -12.77
CA GLN A 164 -8.11 38.09 -13.51
C GLN A 164 -8.99 37.99 -14.76
N LYS A 165 -8.81 36.92 -15.55
CA LYS A 165 -9.57 36.69 -16.78
C LYS A 165 -11.03 36.37 -16.49
N ALA A 166 -11.28 35.43 -15.59
CA ALA A 166 -12.62 34.94 -15.29
C ALA A 166 -13.55 36.00 -14.69
N LEU A 167 -12.99 36.92 -13.88
CA LEU A 167 -13.75 37.99 -13.23
C LEU A 167 -13.61 39.36 -13.93
N ASN A 168 -12.92 39.41 -15.07
CA ASN A 168 -12.62 40.65 -15.81
C ASN A 168 -11.98 41.76 -14.93
N LEU A 169 -11.00 41.39 -14.10
CA LEU A 169 -10.30 42.34 -13.23
C LEU A 169 -9.26 43.15 -14.01
N SER A 170 -9.09 44.42 -13.63
CA SER A 170 -8.11 45.33 -14.25
C SER A 170 -6.66 44.86 -14.12
N SER A 171 -6.35 44.14 -13.03
CA SER A 171 -5.03 43.57 -12.76
C SER A 171 -5.15 42.23 -12.04
N ALA A 172 -4.14 41.39 -12.19
CA ALA A 172 -4.04 40.12 -11.47
C ALA A 172 -4.00 40.37 -9.94
N PRO A 173 -4.84 39.67 -9.14
CA PRO A 173 -4.77 39.76 -7.69
C PRO A 173 -3.40 39.32 -7.14
N ASP A 174 -3.01 39.82 -5.98
CA ASP A 174 -1.82 39.33 -5.27
C ASP A 174 -1.91 37.80 -5.07
N PRO A 175 -0.94 37.00 -5.57
CA PRO A 175 -0.93 35.55 -5.40
C PRO A 175 -1.06 35.09 -3.94
N ASN A 176 -0.62 35.89 -2.97
CA ASN A 176 -0.76 35.53 -1.55
C ASN A 176 -2.21 35.66 -1.02
N LYS A 177 -3.07 36.36 -1.75
CA LYS A 177 -4.46 36.66 -1.37
C LYS A 177 -5.50 35.92 -2.23
N VAL A 178 -5.07 35.13 -3.22
CA VAL A 178 -6.02 34.35 -4.03
C VAL A 178 -6.65 33.22 -3.20
N PRO A 179 -7.94 32.92 -3.42
CA PRO A 179 -8.59 31.80 -2.75
C PRO A 179 -7.98 30.46 -3.20
N VAL A 180 -7.91 29.51 -2.26
CA VAL A 180 -7.61 28.12 -2.57
C VAL A 180 -8.93 27.44 -2.93
N MET A 181 -9.06 27.02 -4.19
CA MET A 181 -10.27 26.35 -4.69
C MET A 181 -9.99 24.87 -4.93
N ALA A 182 -10.95 24.02 -4.57
CA ALA A 182 -10.86 22.59 -4.76
C ALA A 182 -12.05 22.08 -5.60
N VAL A 183 -11.78 21.12 -6.48
CA VAL A 183 -12.82 20.32 -7.13
C VAL A 183 -12.86 18.96 -6.43
N VAL A 184 -14.06 18.53 -6.05
CA VAL A 184 -14.28 17.27 -5.33
C VAL A 184 -15.10 16.35 -6.21
N CYS A 185 -14.54 15.20 -6.57
CA CYS A 185 -15.15 14.23 -7.48
C CYS A 185 -15.56 12.97 -6.70
N SER A 186 -16.88 12.71 -6.64
CA SER A 186 -17.44 11.57 -5.92
C SER A 186 -17.16 10.23 -6.62
N GLY A 187 -17.43 9.14 -5.89
CA GLY A 187 -17.41 7.80 -6.46
C GLY A 187 -18.62 7.45 -7.32
N GLY A 188 -18.58 6.24 -7.91
CA GLY A 188 -19.64 5.74 -8.78
C GLY A 188 -19.17 5.05 -10.05
N GLY A 189 -18.03 4.35 -10.01
CA GLY A 189 -17.49 3.57 -11.13
C GLY A 189 -17.38 4.38 -12.44
N SER A 190 -17.77 3.76 -13.56
CA SER A 190 -17.66 4.36 -14.90
C SER A 190 -18.52 5.63 -15.06
N ARG A 191 -19.64 5.74 -14.35
CA ARG A 191 -20.45 6.97 -14.31
C ARG A 191 -19.65 8.14 -13.74
N ALA A 192 -18.98 7.93 -12.61
CA ALA A 192 -18.13 8.95 -11.99
C ALA A 192 -16.91 9.29 -12.85
N LEU A 193 -16.30 8.29 -13.49
CA LEU A 193 -15.21 8.47 -14.46
C LEU A 193 -15.60 9.46 -15.57
N ILE A 194 -16.71 9.18 -16.29
CA ILE A 194 -17.16 10.03 -17.40
C ILE A 194 -17.65 11.39 -16.90
N ALA A 195 -18.36 11.45 -15.78
CA ALA A 195 -18.81 12.70 -15.18
C ALA A 195 -17.64 13.60 -14.76
N THR A 196 -16.54 13.02 -14.28
CA THR A 196 -15.32 13.76 -13.91
C THR A 196 -14.70 14.41 -15.14
N TYR A 197 -14.52 13.66 -16.24
CA TYR A 197 -14.06 14.22 -17.52
C TYR A 197 -14.94 15.39 -17.98
N GLY A 198 -16.26 15.17 -18.08
CA GLY A 198 -17.20 16.19 -18.53
C GLY A 198 -17.18 17.46 -17.66
N SER A 199 -17.05 17.29 -16.33
CA SER A 199 -17.00 18.42 -15.39
C SER A 199 -15.70 19.22 -15.54
N LEU A 200 -14.55 18.55 -15.68
CA LEU A 200 -13.26 19.22 -15.90
C LEU A 200 -13.21 19.94 -17.26
N MET A 201 -13.77 19.33 -18.31
CA MET A 201 -13.95 19.98 -19.61
C MET A 201 -14.87 21.21 -19.50
N GLY A 202 -15.95 21.14 -18.73
CA GLY A 202 -16.82 22.27 -18.44
C GLY A 202 -16.06 23.42 -17.79
N LEU A 203 -15.29 23.12 -16.73
CA LEU A 203 -14.43 24.10 -16.06
C LEU A 203 -13.38 24.71 -16.99
N GLN A 204 -12.82 23.92 -17.90
CA GLN A 204 -11.88 24.40 -18.90
C GLN A 204 -12.55 25.37 -19.89
N LYS A 205 -13.75 25.02 -20.39
CA LYS A 205 -14.52 25.85 -21.32
C LYS A 205 -14.88 27.22 -20.74
N ILE A 206 -15.24 27.26 -19.45
CA ILE A 206 -15.53 28.52 -18.75
C ILE A 206 -14.28 29.19 -18.15
N GLN A 207 -13.08 28.68 -18.47
CA GLN A 207 -11.78 29.24 -18.04
C GLN A 207 -11.57 29.29 -16.52
N LEU A 208 -12.25 28.44 -15.76
CA LEU A 208 -12.10 28.34 -14.30
C LEU A 208 -11.18 27.20 -13.85
N LEU A 209 -10.83 26.26 -14.73
CA LEU A 209 -9.97 25.12 -14.37
C LEU A 209 -8.59 25.58 -13.86
N ASP A 210 -8.01 26.63 -14.46
CA ASP A 210 -6.73 27.20 -14.02
C ASP A 210 -6.81 27.90 -12.66
N ALA A 211 -8.02 28.21 -12.18
CA ALA A 211 -8.24 28.79 -10.87
C ALA A 211 -8.31 27.73 -9.75
N VAL A 212 -8.44 26.44 -10.10
CA VAL A 212 -8.48 25.33 -9.14
C VAL A 212 -7.09 25.04 -8.59
N SER A 213 -6.93 24.92 -7.28
CA SER A 213 -5.66 24.54 -6.62
C SER A 213 -5.54 23.04 -6.39
N TYR A 214 -6.64 22.39 -5.99
CA TYR A 214 -6.69 20.96 -5.69
C TYR A 214 -7.81 20.25 -6.45
N ILE A 215 -7.58 19.01 -6.86
CA ILE A 215 -8.63 18.10 -7.31
C ILE A 215 -8.56 16.84 -6.46
N THR A 216 -9.66 16.50 -5.79
CA THR A 216 -9.76 15.26 -5.03
C THR A 216 -10.76 14.31 -5.66
N GLY A 217 -10.46 13.01 -5.63
CA GLY A 217 -11.31 11.98 -6.22
C GLY A 217 -11.34 10.71 -5.38
N VAL A 218 -12.51 10.06 -5.38
CA VAL A 218 -12.69 8.74 -4.75
C VAL A 218 -13.30 7.77 -5.78
N SER A 219 -12.98 6.48 -5.68
CA SER A 219 -13.59 5.45 -6.54
C SER A 219 -13.44 5.74 -8.03
N GLY A 220 -14.50 5.60 -8.82
CA GLY A 220 -14.52 5.90 -10.25
C GLY A 220 -13.92 7.25 -10.69
N ALA A 221 -13.94 8.28 -9.83
CA ALA A 221 -13.26 9.53 -10.13
C ALA A 221 -11.72 9.38 -10.18
N THR A 222 -11.14 8.50 -9.35
CA THR A 222 -9.70 8.24 -9.37
C THR A 222 -9.24 7.58 -10.66
N TRP A 223 -10.14 6.90 -11.37
CA TRP A 223 -9.85 6.33 -12.68
C TRP A 223 -9.64 7.46 -13.70
N ALA A 224 -10.47 8.50 -13.65
CA ALA A 224 -10.35 9.67 -14.53
C ALA A 224 -9.06 10.42 -14.23
N LEU A 225 -8.82 10.71 -12.94
CA LEU A 225 -7.64 11.41 -12.48
C LEU A 225 -6.36 10.61 -12.79
N GLY A 226 -6.36 9.30 -12.52
CA GLY A 226 -5.24 8.42 -12.82
C GLY A 226 -4.86 8.43 -14.30
N SER A 227 -5.83 8.51 -15.21
CA SER A 227 -5.58 8.61 -16.65
C SER A 227 -5.10 9.99 -17.10
N ILE A 228 -5.74 11.09 -16.68
CA ILE A 228 -5.37 12.43 -17.17
C ILE A 228 -4.02 12.91 -16.62
N TYR A 229 -3.67 12.52 -15.40
CA TYR A 229 -2.41 12.90 -14.78
C TYR A 229 -1.20 12.13 -15.35
N GLU A 230 -1.38 11.21 -16.31
CA GLU A 230 -0.26 10.71 -17.11
C GLU A 230 0.32 11.78 -18.05
N HIS A 231 -0.45 12.85 -18.30
CA HIS A 231 -0.15 13.90 -19.26
C HIS A 231 0.28 15.20 -18.55
N PRO A 232 1.55 15.65 -18.67
CA PRO A 232 2.08 16.76 -17.87
C PRO A 232 1.36 18.12 -17.99
N ASN A 233 0.67 18.37 -19.11
CA ASN A 233 -0.01 19.64 -19.39
C ASN A 233 -1.51 19.47 -19.67
N TRP A 234 -2.13 18.44 -19.08
CA TRP A 234 -3.48 18.02 -19.43
C TRP A 234 -4.53 19.15 -19.34
N SER A 235 -4.43 20.03 -18.34
CA SER A 235 -5.37 21.13 -18.11
C SER A 235 -5.39 22.18 -19.22
N LYS A 236 -4.40 22.19 -20.12
CA LYS A 236 -4.29 23.13 -21.24
C LYS A 236 -4.84 22.61 -22.56
N GLY A 237 -5.36 21.37 -22.62
CA GLY A 237 -6.04 20.89 -23.83
C GLY A 237 -5.89 19.39 -24.14
N GLU A 238 -5.56 18.54 -23.17
CA GLU A 238 -5.47 17.08 -23.41
C GLU A 238 -6.65 16.29 -22.83
N ILE A 239 -7.56 16.96 -22.11
CA ILE A 239 -8.72 16.31 -21.47
C ILE A 239 -9.57 15.56 -22.50
N ASP A 240 -9.91 16.21 -23.63
CA ASP A 240 -10.73 15.60 -24.69
C ASP A 240 -10.06 14.36 -25.30
N LYS A 241 -8.75 14.43 -25.54
CA LYS A 241 -7.98 13.33 -26.13
C LYS A 241 -7.93 12.13 -25.18
N SER A 242 -7.71 12.38 -23.88
CA SER A 242 -7.71 11.35 -22.85
C SER A 242 -9.10 10.73 -22.70
N MET A 243 -10.16 11.55 -22.66
CA MET A 243 -11.54 11.07 -22.60
C MET A 243 -11.91 10.20 -23.80
N GLU A 244 -11.62 10.64 -25.02
CA GLU A 244 -11.94 9.86 -26.23
C GLU A 244 -11.16 8.54 -26.29
N PHE A 245 -9.91 8.53 -25.81
CA PHE A 245 -9.14 7.30 -25.64
C PHE A 245 -9.79 6.35 -24.63
N VAL A 246 -10.09 6.80 -23.42
CA VAL A 246 -10.73 5.97 -22.39
C VAL A 246 -12.11 5.48 -22.84
N LYS A 247 -12.89 6.34 -23.50
CA LYS A 247 -14.20 5.97 -24.06
C LYS A 247 -14.06 4.89 -25.13
N LYS A 248 -13.07 5.00 -26.02
CA LYS A 248 -12.78 3.97 -27.02
C LYS A 248 -12.44 2.64 -26.35
N GLU A 249 -11.57 2.63 -25.34
CA GLU A 249 -11.21 1.41 -24.61
C GLU A 249 -12.43 0.80 -23.88
N LEU A 250 -13.25 1.63 -23.23
CA LEU A 250 -14.49 1.20 -22.58
C LEU A 250 -15.53 0.59 -23.53
N THR A 251 -15.57 1.03 -24.78
CA THR A 251 -16.48 0.48 -25.79
C THR A 251 -16.00 -0.84 -26.41
N LYS A 252 -14.75 -1.25 -26.15
CA LYS A 252 -14.29 -2.59 -26.52
C LYS A 252 -15.05 -3.64 -25.69
N LYS A 253 -15.06 -4.89 -26.16
CA LYS A 253 -15.71 -5.98 -25.43
C LYS A 253 -15.07 -6.10 -24.04
N ALA A 254 -15.79 -5.72 -22.99
CA ALA A 254 -15.33 -5.75 -21.61
C ALA A 254 -14.81 -7.16 -21.22
N PHE A 255 -15.40 -8.23 -21.76
CA PHE A 255 -14.93 -9.61 -21.60
C PHE A 255 -13.48 -9.85 -22.03
N SER A 256 -12.89 -9.01 -22.88
CA SER A 256 -11.48 -9.14 -23.29
C SER A 256 -10.51 -8.95 -22.11
N MET A 257 -10.88 -8.16 -21.09
CA MET A 257 -10.10 -7.98 -19.85
C MET A 257 -9.96 -9.29 -19.06
N PHE A 258 -10.80 -10.26 -19.40
CA PHE A 258 -10.94 -11.56 -18.76
C PHE A 258 -10.59 -12.73 -19.71
N SER A 259 -9.98 -12.43 -20.86
CA SER A 259 -9.49 -13.45 -21.78
C SER A 259 -8.40 -14.32 -21.12
N SER A 260 -8.24 -15.56 -21.58
CA SER A 260 -7.23 -16.47 -21.01
C SER A 260 -5.80 -15.92 -21.11
N GLU A 261 -5.46 -15.20 -22.19
CA GLU A 261 -4.17 -14.52 -22.35
C GLU A 261 -3.99 -13.45 -21.26
N GLN A 262 -5.01 -12.61 -21.06
CA GLN A 262 -4.92 -11.50 -20.13
C GLN A 262 -4.89 -11.96 -18.67
N LEU A 263 -5.65 -13.00 -18.31
CA LEU A 263 -5.59 -13.60 -16.97
C LEU A 263 -4.21 -14.18 -16.65
N GLN A 264 -3.52 -14.73 -17.66
CA GLN A 264 -2.15 -15.23 -17.48
C GLN A 264 -1.17 -14.08 -17.23
N GLU A 265 -1.34 -12.94 -17.91
CA GLU A 265 -0.56 -11.73 -17.66
C GLU A 265 -0.78 -11.20 -16.24
N TYR A 266 -2.03 -11.13 -15.77
CA TYR A 266 -2.32 -10.71 -14.39
C TYR A 266 -1.67 -11.63 -13.37
N LYS A 267 -1.76 -12.95 -13.59
CA LYS A 267 -1.14 -13.95 -12.72
C LYS A 267 0.38 -13.73 -12.64
N GLN A 268 1.04 -13.55 -13.78
CA GLN A 268 2.48 -13.30 -13.81
C GLN A 268 2.86 -12.04 -13.02
N ARG A 269 2.18 -10.91 -13.26
CA ARG A 269 2.46 -9.64 -12.57
C ARG A 269 2.24 -9.72 -11.05
N ILE A 270 1.23 -10.47 -10.65
CA ILE A 270 0.94 -10.75 -9.24
C ILE A 270 2.04 -11.62 -8.62
N GLU A 271 2.50 -12.66 -9.32
CA GLU A 271 3.60 -13.52 -8.86
C GLU A 271 4.92 -12.74 -8.74
N GLU A 272 5.20 -11.84 -9.69
CA GLU A 272 6.33 -10.91 -9.64
C GLU A 272 6.24 -10.01 -8.40
N ARG A 273 5.09 -9.35 -8.19
CA ARG A 273 4.81 -8.52 -7.00
C ARG A 273 4.99 -9.31 -5.70
N GLN A 274 4.50 -10.55 -5.65
CA GLN A 274 4.68 -11.43 -4.49
C GLN A 274 6.15 -11.79 -4.25
N LYS A 275 6.93 -12.04 -5.31
CA LYS A 275 8.38 -12.31 -5.23
C LYS A 275 9.17 -11.10 -4.73
N GLU A 276 8.75 -9.87 -5.07
CA GLU A 276 9.33 -8.64 -4.52
C GLU A 276 9.08 -8.49 -3.01
N GLY A 277 8.12 -9.25 -2.47
CA GLY A 277 7.84 -9.34 -1.04
C GLY A 277 6.54 -8.67 -0.59
N TYR A 278 5.77 -8.12 -1.54
CA TYR A 278 4.47 -7.51 -1.27
C TYR A 278 3.44 -8.53 -0.79
N LEU A 279 2.52 -8.04 0.04
CA LEU A 279 1.27 -8.73 0.31
C LEU A 279 0.37 -8.58 -0.92
N VAL A 280 -0.19 -9.70 -1.41
CA VAL A 280 -1.07 -9.70 -2.58
C VAL A 280 -2.48 -10.07 -2.16
N SER A 281 -3.45 -9.35 -2.72
CA SER A 281 -4.87 -9.44 -2.44
C SER A 281 -5.66 -9.58 -3.74
N LEU A 282 -6.98 -9.67 -3.62
CA LEU A 282 -7.87 -9.61 -4.78
C LEU A 282 -7.84 -8.22 -5.45
N ILE A 283 -7.63 -7.17 -4.66
CA ILE A 283 -7.57 -5.78 -5.13
C ILE A 283 -6.45 -5.59 -6.16
N ASP A 284 -5.33 -6.28 -5.98
CA ASP A 284 -4.20 -6.15 -6.90
C ASP A 284 -4.60 -6.59 -8.31
N MET A 285 -5.25 -7.74 -8.45
CA MET A 285 -5.77 -8.20 -9.75
C MET A 285 -6.81 -7.24 -10.32
N TRP A 286 -7.71 -6.73 -9.47
CA TRP A 286 -8.73 -5.80 -9.90
C TRP A 286 -8.13 -4.49 -10.43
N GLY A 287 -7.08 -3.97 -9.79
CA GLY A 287 -6.30 -2.83 -10.27
C GLY A 287 -5.71 -3.09 -11.66
N LEU A 288 -5.16 -4.27 -11.91
CA LEU A 288 -4.67 -4.68 -13.24
C LEU A 288 -5.79 -4.79 -14.28
N ALA A 289 -6.96 -5.26 -13.86
CA ALA A 289 -8.12 -5.39 -14.73
C ALA A 289 -8.68 -4.01 -15.12
N LEU A 290 -8.70 -3.06 -14.18
CA LEU A 290 -9.06 -1.66 -14.45
C LEU A 290 -8.03 -0.97 -15.34
N GLU A 291 -6.74 -1.19 -15.12
CA GLU A 291 -5.68 -0.71 -16.00
C GLU A 291 -5.93 -1.18 -17.43
N TYR A 292 -6.17 -2.47 -17.63
CA TYR A 292 -6.48 -3.00 -18.96
C TYR A 292 -7.76 -2.41 -19.55
N LEU A 293 -8.80 -2.22 -18.73
CA LEU A 293 -10.07 -1.67 -19.18
C LEU A 293 -9.95 -0.23 -19.70
N PHE A 294 -9.09 0.60 -19.10
CA PHE A 294 -8.96 2.01 -19.45
C PHE A 294 -7.77 2.33 -20.35
N HIS A 295 -6.71 1.52 -20.30
CA HIS A 295 -5.43 1.76 -21.00
C HIS A 295 -5.02 0.61 -21.94
N GLY A 296 -5.79 -0.48 -22.00
CA GLY A 296 -5.44 -1.66 -22.78
C GLY A 296 -4.12 -2.27 -22.31
N LYS A 297 -3.19 -2.53 -23.23
CA LYS A 297 -1.86 -3.07 -22.90
C LYS A 297 -0.85 -2.00 -22.43
N LYS A 298 -1.24 -0.73 -22.37
CA LYS A 298 -0.36 0.34 -21.86
C LYS A 298 -0.36 0.29 -20.34
N ARG A 299 0.84 0.25 -19.75
CA ARG A 299 1.03 0.28 -18.29
C ARG A 299 0.92 1.70 -17.76
N MET A 300 0.27 1.84 -16.61
CA MET A 300 0.28 3.09 -15.84
C MET A 300 1.62 3.26 -15.12
N GLY A 301 1.98 4.51 -14.87
CA GLY A 301 3.18 4.89 -14.13
C GLY A 301 3.06 4.65 -12.62
N THR A 302 3.76 5.46 -11.83
CA THR A 302 3.66 5.47 -10.36
C THR A 302 3.04 6.76 -9.82
N LEU A 303 2.76 6.81 -8.52
CA LEU A 303 2.21 8.01 -7.88
C LEU A 303 3.25 9.14 -7.82
N SER A 304 4.51 8.82 -7.51
CA SER A 304 5.60 9.80 -7.48
C SER A 304 5.89 10.40 -8.87
N GLU A 305 5.73 9.61 -9.94
CA GLU A 305 5.88 10.11 -11.32
C GLU A 305 4.86 11.22 -11.66
N LEU A 306 3.72 11.28 -10.97
CA LEU A 306 2.73 12.34 -11.18
C LEU A 306 3.26 13.72 -10.75
N GLN A 307 4.35 13.80 -9.97
CA GLN A 307 4.97 15.07 -9.59
C GLN A 307 5.33 15.94 -10.82
N LYS A 308 5.72 15.32 -11.94
CA LYS A 308 6.02 16.02 -13.21
C LYS A 308 4.83 16.84 -13.75
N THR A 309 3.62 16.51 -13.33
CA THR A 309 2.39 17.18 -13.77
C THR A 309 1.97 18.34 -12.87
N VAL A 310 2.62 18.49 -11.71
CA VAL A 310 2.32 19.53 -10.72
C VAL A 310 3.53 20.36 -10.36
N SER A 311 4.74 19.96 -10.76
CA SER A 311 6.01 20.60 -10.39
C SER A 311 6.08 22.07 -10.73
N GLU A 312 5.38 22.54 -11.77
CA GLU A 312 5.31 23.96 -12.18
C GLU A 312 4.00 24.66 -11.79
N GLY A 313 3.15 24.00 -10.99
CA GLY A 313 1.80 24.48 -10.69
C GLY A 313 0.89 24.51 -11.92
N GLN A 314 1.24 23.78 -12.98
CA GLN A 314 0.57 23.82 -14.28
C GLN A 314 -0.78 23.11 -14.25
N ASN A 315 -0.94 22.08 -13.41
CA ASN A 315 -2.22 21.45 -13.11
C ASN A 315 -2.56 21.62 -11.61
N PRO A 316 -3.83 21.48 -11.20
CA PRO A 316 -4.17 21.32 -9.79
C PRO A 316 -3.45 20.11 -9.15
N LEU A 317 -3.25 20.11 -7.83
CA LEU A 317 -2.69 18.95 -7.14
C LEU A 317 -3.76 17.85 -7.02
N PRO A 318 -3.49 16.61 -7.47
CA PRO A 318 -4.42 15.51 -7.27
C PRO A 318 -4.28 14.97 -5.85
N ILE A 319 -5.42 14.76 -5.20
CA ILE A 319 -5.53 14.06 -3.93
C ILE A 319 -6.42 12.83 -4.15
N PHE A 320 -5.88 11.64 -3.89
CA PHE A 320 -6.64 10.41 -3.89
C PHE A 320 -6.84 9.93 -2.46
N THR A 321 -7.91 9.18 -2.21
CA THR A 321 -8.21 8.72 -0.85
C THR A 321 -8.55 7.23 -0.82
N ALA A 322 -8.11 6.57 0.25
CA ALA A 322 -8.59 5.25 0.65
C ALA A 322 -9.05 5.29 2.12
N VAL A 323 -9.71 4.21 2.54
CA VAL A 323 -10.10 4.01 3.94
C VAL A 323 -9.33 2.81 4.48
N ASN A 324 -8.60 3.03 5.57
CA ASN A 324 -8.04 1.97 6.39
C ASN A 324 -9.13 1.44 7.33
N MET A 325 -9.42 0.15 7.26
CA MET A 325 -10.39 -0.51 8.13
C MET A 325 -9.67 -1.18 9.29
N LYS A 326 -10.04 -0.79 10.52
CA LYS A 326 -9.62 -1.46 11.75
C LYS A 326 -10.79 -2.31 12.27
N GLN A 327 -10.47 -3.52 12.71
CA GLN A 327 -11.42 -4.29 13.52
C GLN A 327 -11.63 -3.54 14.84
N GLY A 328 -12.86 -3.11 15.11
CA GLY A 328 -13.21 -2.44 16.36
C GLY A 328 -13.13 -3.38 17.56
N LYS A 329 -13.38 -2.82 18.76
CA LYS A 329 -13.40 -3.58 20.02
C LYS A 329 -14.59 -4.55 20.12
N GLU A 330 -15.63 -4.33 19.32
CA GLU A 330 -16.79 -5.21 19.13
C GLU A 330 -16.78 -5.69 17.67
N GLU A 331 -17.10 -6.96 17.42
CA GLU A 331 -17.08 -7.57 16.08
C GLU A 331 -18.02 -6.87 15.06
N SER A 332 -18.92 -6.01 15.54
CA SER A 332 -19.91 -5.28 14.75
C SER A 332 -19.51 -3.85 14.33
N ILE A 333 -18.42 -3.29 14.88
CA ILE A 333 -18.01 -1.90 14.59
C ILE A 333 -16.68 -1.92 13.83
N ILE A 334 -16.70 -1.40 12.60
CA ILE A 334 -15.49 -1.15 11.80
C ILE A 334 -15.07 0.29 12.03
N ASP A 335 -13.92 0.50 12.67
CA ASP A 335 -13.31 1.82 12.78
C ASP A 335 -12.60 2.13 11.45
N ALA A 336 -13.03 3.19 10.78
CA ALA A 336 -12.53 3.60 9.48
C ALA A 336 -11.69 4.88 9.57
N GLU A 337 -10.51 4.86 8.94
CA GLU A 337 -9.57 5.98 8.95
C GLU A 337 -9.21 6.40 7.54
N TRP A 338 -9.32 7.69 7.25
CA TRP A 338 -8.91 8.24 5.96
C TRP A 338 -7.40 8.14 5.77
N CYS A 339 -7.01 7.57 4.63
CA CYS A 339 -5.65 7.57 4.12
C CYS A 339 -5.60 8.44 2.88
N GLU A 340 -4.74 9.45 2.88
CA GLU A 340 -4.57 10.42 1.81
C GLU A 340 -3.36 10.05 0.95
N PHE A 341 -3.48 10.25 -0.36
CA PHE A 341 -2.45 9.97 -1.35
C PHE A 341 -2.26 11.18 -2.25
N THR A 342 -1.05 11.74 -2.26
CA THR A 342 -0.64 12.79 -3.19
C THR A 342 0.60 12.34 -3.95
N PRO A 343 1.00 13.01 -5.03
CA PRO A 343 2.27 12.71 -5.70
C PRO A 343 3.50 12.87 -4.79
N TYR A 344 3.39 13.62 -3.69
CA TYR A 344 4.50 13.87 -2.76
C TYR A 344 4.54 12.85 -1.62
N GLU A 345 3.40 12.61 -0.97
CA GLU A 345 3.33 11.76 0.21
C GLU A 345 2.00 11.01 0.34
N VAL A 346 2.03 9.94 1.12
CA VAL A 346 0.87 9.11 1.48
C VAL A 346 0.83 9.02 2.99
N GLY A 347 -0.35 9.21 3.60
CA GLY A 347 -0.42 9.22 5.05
C GLY A 347 -1.79 9.23 5.68
N PHE A 348 -1.79 9.32 6.99
CA PHE A 348 -2.98 9.44 7.82
C PHE A 348 -3.04 10.84 8.44
N PRO A 349 -3.88 11.73 7.90
CA PRO A 349 -4.08 13.07 8.47
C PRO A 349 -4.49 13.04 9.95
N LYS A 350 -5.25 12.01 10.39
CA LYS A 350 -5.63 11.78 11.80
C LYS A 350 -4.42 11.74 12.74
N TYR A 351 -3.31 11.19 12.28
CA TYR A 351 -2.10 11.00 13.07
C TYR A 351 -1.00 12.02 12.73
N GLY A 352 -1.22 12.88 11.73
CA GLY A 352 -0.18 13.76 11.19
C GLY A 352 1.03 12.96 10.73
N ALA A 353 0.81 11.78 10.13
CA ALA A 353 1.87 10.83 9.86
C ALA A 353 1.87 10.38 8.38
N PHE A 354 2.97 10.65 7.69
CA PHE A 354 3.09 10.53 6.24
C PHE A 354 4.43 9.92 5.83
N VAL A 355 4.45 9.23 4.69
CA VAL A 355 5.66 8.73 4.03
C VAL A 355 5.74 9.25 2.60
N PRO A 356 6.94 9.43 2.02
CA PRO A 356 7.06 9.77 0.60
C PRO A 356 6.30 8.77 -0.28
N ALA A 357 5.62 9.26 -1.32
CA ALA A 357 4.76 8.44 -2.18
C ALA A 357 5.48 7.19 -2.73
N GLN A 358 6.74 7.34 -3.15
CA GLN A 358 7.55 6.24 -3.68
C GLN A 358 7.87 5.13 -2.65
N ASN A 359 7.73 5.42 -1.37
CA ASN A 359 8.05 4.50 -0.30
C ASN A 359 6.79 3.86 0.33
N PHE A 360 5.60 4.23 -0.12
CA PHE A 360 4.36 3.63 0.35
C PHE A 360 4.31 2.13 -0.03
N GLY A 361 3.97 1.29 0.95
CA GLY A 361 4.01 -0.17 0.83
C GLY A 361 5.32 -0.81 1.31
N SER A 362 6.38 -0.05 1.57
CA SER A 362 7.59 -0.56 2.22
C SER A 362 7.36 -0.93 3.69
N GLU A 363 8.26 -1.73 4.28
CA GLU A 363 8.14 -2.13 5.69
C GLU A 363 8.79 -1.09 6.59
N TYR A 364 8.05 -0.65 7.62
CA TYR A 364 8.55 0.27 8.63
C TYR A 364 8.39 -0.31 10.03
N TYR A 365 9.20 0.21 10.94
CA TYR A 365 9.07 -0.01 12.37
C TYR A 365 9.55 1.22 13.13
N LEU A 366 8.74 1.72 14.06
CA LEU A 366 9.03 2.92 14.86
C LEU A 366 9.44 4.15 14.03
N GLY A 367 8.80 4.33 12.86
CA GLY A 367 9.06 5.46 11.98
C GLY A 367 10.26 5.33 11.06
N HIS A 368 10.98 4.20 11.10
CA HIS A 368 12.11 3.93 10.23
C HIS A 368 11.81 2.83 9.22
N MET A 369 12.34 2.96 8.02
CA MET A 369 12.20 1.96 6.97
C MET A 369 13.13 0.78 7.28
N VAL A 370 12.53 -0.39 7.50
CA VAL A 370 13.24 -1.65 7.77
C VAL A 370 13.54 -2.38 6.48
N LYS A 371 12.60 -2.33 5.51
CA LYS A 371 12.78 -2.92 4.19
C LYS A 371 12.14 -2.05 3.13
N LYS A 372 12.97 -1.56 2.22
CA LYS A 372 12.51 -0.85 1.02
C LYS A 372 11.96 -1.84 0.01
N LEU A 373 10.74 -1.60 -0.46
CA LEU A 373 10.16 -2.27 -1.64
C LEU A 373 10.23 -1.31 -2.85
N PRO A 374 10.16 -1.83 -4.10
CA PRO A 374 9.96 -0.99 -5.29
C PRO A 374 8.72 -0.11 -5.13
N GLU A 375 8.57 1.02 -5.81
CA GLU A 375 7.35 1.82 -5.69
C GLU A 375 6.12 1.06 -6.21
N THR A 376 4.98 1.17 -5.51
CA THR A 376 3.73 0.55 -5.97
C THR A 376 3.20 1.27 -7.23
N GLY A 377 3.00 0.51 -8.30
CA GLY A 377 2.42 1.03 -9.55
C GLY A 377 1.01 1.60 -9.37
N LEU A 378 0.68 2.62 -10.15
CA LEU A 378 -0.57 3.37 -10.06
C LEU A 378 -1.81 2.49 -10.31
N SER A 379 -1.69 1.42 -11.10
CA SER A 379 -2.77 0.46 -11.31
C SER A 379 -3.21 -0.26 -10.03
N PHE A 380 -2.28 -0.62 -9.16
CA PHE A 380 -2.59 -1.22 -7.86
C PHE A 380 -3.26 -0.21 -6.92
N LEU A 381 -2.82 1.06 -6.96
CA LEU A 381 -3.45 2.14 -6.20
C LEU A 381 -4.86 2.46 -6.71
N VAL A 382 -5.08 2.49 -8.02
CA VAL A 382 -6.41 2.62 -8.64
C VAL A 382 -7.33 1.48 -8.21
N GLY A 383 -6.80 0.26 -8.12
CA GLY A 383 -7.51 -0.87 -7.51
C GLY A 383 -7.94 -0.57 -6.07
N MET A 384 -7.01 -0.08 -5.23
CA MET A 384 -7.26 0.26 -3.82
C MET A 384 -8.26 1.41 -3.64
N TRP A 385 -8.18 2.44 -4.47
CA TRP A 385 -9.10 3.57 -4.43
C TRP A 385 -10.48 3.24 -4.99
N SER A 386 -10.62 2.11 -5.72
CA SER A 386 -11.88 1.70 -6.31
C SER A 386 -12.83 1.12 -5.25
N SER A 387 -14.02 1.72 -5.12
CA SER A 387 -15.03 1.27 -4.15
C SER A 387 -15.83 0.06 -4.62
N ILE A 388 -15.33 -0.75 -5.56
CA ILE A 388 -16.16 -1.78 -6.20
C ILE A 388 -16.62 -2.88 -5.21
N PHE A 389 -16.04 -2.97 -4.02
CA PHE A 389 -16.46 -3.95 -3.00
C PHE A 389 -17.64 -3.49 -2.14
N SER A 390 -18.21 -2.31 -2.40
CA SER A 390 -19.57 -2.00 -1.93
C SER A 390 -20.65 -2.70 -2.76
N ILE A 391 -20.29 -3.29 -3.91
CA ILE A 391 -21.15 -4.19 -4.69
C ILE A 391 -20.52 -5.57 -4.59
N ASN A 392 -21.30 -6.54 -4.13
CA ASN A 392 -20.85 -7.90 -3.91
C ASN A 392 -20.18 -8.46 -5.18
N LEU A 393 -18.90 -8.84 -5.10
CA LEU A 393 -18.18 -9.53 -6.19
C LEU A 393 -18.97 -10.71 -6.74
N THR A 394 -19.76 -11.36 -5.89
CA THR A 394 -20.69 -12.44 -6.25
C THR A 394 -21.64 -12.02 -7.35
N ASP A 395 -22.09 -10.77 -7.37
CA ASP A 395 -23.04 -10.26 -8.35
C ASP A 395 -22.35 -9.89 -9.66
N ILE A 396 -21.17 -9.26 -9.60
CA ILE A 396 -20.34 -9.04 -10.80
C ILE A 396 -19.94 -10.38 -11.42
N TRP A 397 -19.60 -11.36 -10.58
CA TRP A 397 -19.27 -12.73 -10.97
C TRP A 397 -20.46 -13.45 -11.59
N LYS A 398 -21.64 -13.39 -10.98
CA LYS A 398 -22.88 -13.97 -11.53
C LYS A 398 -23.24 -13.35 -12.87
N VAL A 399 -23.10 -12.02 -13.01
CA VAL A 399 -23.34 -11.30 -14.27
C VAL A 399 -22.32 -11.70 -15.34
N ALA A 400 -21.05 -11.85 -14.98
CA ALA A 400 -19.98 -12.17 -15.92
C ALA A 400 -19.91 -13.65 -16.32
N THR A 401 -20.28 -14.56 -15.42
CA THR A 401 -20.06 -16.01 -15.61
C THR A 401 -21.35 -16.83 -15.68
N GLY A 402 -22.49 -16.28 -15.25
CA GLY A 402 -23.76 -17.00 -15.10
C GLY A 402 -23.80 -18.00 -13.95
N VAL A 403 -22.75 -18.09 -13.13
CA VAL A 403 -22.59 -19.09 -12.05
C VAL A 403 -22.31 -18.36 -10.73
N ALA A 404 -22.77 -18.86 -9.58
CA ALA A 404 -22.38 -18.32 -8.29
C ALA A 404 -20.93 -18.76 -7.94
N PRO A 405 -20.08 -17.89 -7.38
CA PRO A 405 -18.72 -18.28 -7.03
C PRO A 405 -18.69 -19.24 -5.85
N SER A 406 -17.66 -20.10 -5.77
CA SER A 406 -17.55 -21.14 -4.74
C SER A 406 -17.21 -20.63 -3.34
N TRP A 407 -16.92 -19.33 -3.17
CA TRP A 407 -16.56 -18.70 -1.89
C TRP A 407 -17.71 -17.97 -1.19
N THR A 408 -18.96 -18.15 -1.62
CA THR A 408 -20.11 -17.57 -0.90
C THR A 408 -20.16 -18.12 0.54
N PRO A 409 -20.05 -17.28 1.58
CA PRO A 409 -20.40 -17.69 2.94
C PRO A 409 -21.90 -17.97 2.98
N CYS A 410 -22.31 -19.07 3.63
CA CYS A 410 -23.72 -19.30 3.97
C CYS A 410 -24.14 -18.31 5.07
N THR A 411 -24.32 -17.04 4.75
CA THR A 411 -24.91 -16.05 5.65
C THR A 411 -25.85 -15.16 4.87
N GLY A 412 -27.09 -15.08 5.34
CA GLY A 412 -28.23 -14.45 4.68
C GLY A 412 -27.95 -13.02 4.21
N GLY A 413 -28.50 -12.69 3.05
CA GLY A 413 -28.36 -11.36 2.46
C GLY A 413 -28.94 -10.28 3.37
N VAL A 414 -28.17 -9.22 3.59
CA VAL A 414 -28.69 -7.95 4.08
C VAL A 414 -29.34 -7.24 2.90
N SER A 415 -30.65 -7.46 2.75
CA SER A 415 -31.51 -6.57 1.98
C SER A 415 -31.80 -5.35 2.84
N ASN A 416 -31.18 -4.21 2.56
CA ASN A 416 -31.70 -2.88 2.93
C ASN A 416 -30.97 -1.80 2.11
N THR A 417 -31.37 -1.67 0.86
CA THR A 417 -31.29 -0.38 0.17
C THR A 417 -32.71 0.06 -0.09
N GLU A 418 -33.05 1.23 0.44
CA GLU A 418 -34.33 1.91 0.27
C GLU A 418 -34.81 1.78 -1.17
N THR A 419 -36.03 1.28 -1.32
CA THR A 419 -36.70 1.12 -2.60
C THR A 419 -37.10 2.49 -3.13
N ASP A 420 -36.27 3.08 -3.97
CA ASP A 420 -36.76 4.06 -4.93
C ASP A 420 -37.39 3.29 -6.10
N SER A 421 -38.72 3.27 -6.09
CA SER A 421 -39.56 2.50 -6.99
C SER A 421 -39.41 2.96 -8.45
N LYS A 422 -38.66 2.17 -9.25
CA LYS A 422 -38.96 1.74 -10.64
C LYS A 422 -37.70 1.15 -11.28
N PRO A 423 -37.71 -0.11 -11.76
CA PRO A 423 -36.61 -0.61 -12.58
C PRO A 423 -36.70 0.06 -13.96
N ALA A 424 -35.77 0.96 -14.26
CA ALA A 424 -35.52 1.36 -15.64
C ALA A 424 -34.95 0.14 -16.36
N ALA A 425 -35.85 -0.61 -17.00
CA ALA A 425 -35.54 -1.72 -17.86
C ALA A 425 -34.60 -1.27 -18.98
N LEU A 426 -33.36 -1.73 -18.95
CA LEU A 426 -32.47 -1.80 -20.10
C LEU A 426 -32.04 -3.26 -20.22
N GLY A 427 -32.54 -3.89 -21.28
CA GLY A 427 -32.45 -5.33 -21.53
C GLY A 427 -31.04 -5.86 -21.36
N THR A 428 -30.86 -6.73 -20.37
CA THR A 428 -29.64 -7.50 -20.18
C THR A 428 -29.64 -8.63 -21.21
N TYR A 429 -28.74 -8.56 -22.19
CA TYR A 429 -28.50 -9.66 -23.11
C TYR A 429 -28.07 -10.89 -22.32
N LEU A 430 -28.83 -11.97 -22.44
CA LEU A 430 -28.54 -13.28 -21.87
C LEU A 430 -27.36 -13.89 -22.64
N ILE A 431 -26.19 -13.97 -22.00
CA ILE A 431 -25.01 -14.65 -22.55
C ILE A 431 -24.80 -15.96 -21.75
N SER A 432 -24.70 -17.06 -22.50
CA SER A 432 -24.48 -18.45 -22.05
C SER A 432 -23.12 -18.64 -21.35
N PRO A 433 -22.95 -19.62 -20.41
CA PRO A 433 -21.82 -19.62 -19.49
C PRO A 433 -20.56 -20.24 -20.11
N VAL A 434 -19.44 -19.53 -19.98
CA VAL A 434 -18.10 -20.05 -20.29
C VAL A 434 -17.52 -20.69 -19.02
N THR A 435 -17.73 -22.00 -18.88
CA THR A 435 -17.33 -22.81 -17.71
C THR A 435 -15.82 -22.84 -17.45
N ASP A 436 -14.99 -22.77 -18.48
CA ASP A 436 -13.52 -22.78 -18.32
C ASP A 436 -12.96 -21.43 -17.87
N PHE A 437 -13.59 -20.34 -18.31
CA PHE A 437 -13.27 -18.99 -17.84
C PHE A 437 -13.57 -18.84 -16.35
N ALA A 438 -14.75 -19.29 -15.93
CA ALA A 438 -15.16 -19.29 -14.52
C ALA A 438 -14.21 -20.13 -13.64
N LYS A 439 -13.77 -21.31 -14.09
CA LYS A 439 -12.81 -22.13 -13.33
C LYS A 439 -11.47 -21.44 -13.13
N LYS A 440 -10.90 -20.82 -14.18
CA LYS A 440 -9.59 -20.13 -14.09
C LYS A 440 -9.64 -18.91 -13.18
N LEU A 441 -10.70 -18.11 -13.27
CA LEU A 441 -10.84 -16.92 -12.44
C LEU A 441 -11.16 -17.28 -10.98
N CYS A 442 -11.92 -18.37 -10.73
CA CYS A 442 -12.12 -18.90 -9.38
C CYS A 442 -10.80 -19.34 -8.74
N GLY A 443 -9.97 -20.12 -9.45
CA GLY A 443 -8.68 -20.58 -8.92
C GLY A 443 -7.72 -19.44 -8.57
N LEU A 444 -7.84 -18.29 -9.22
CA LEU A 444 -7.06 -17.09 -8.90
C LEU A 444 -7.58 -16.37 -7.63
N MET A 445 -8.87 -16.49 -7.33
CA MET A 445 -9.58 -15.69 -6.33
C MET A 445 -9.87 -16.43 -5.01
N THR A 446 -9.95 -17.77 -4.99
CA THR A 446 -10.42 -18.57 -3.84
C THR A 446 -9.58 -18.51 -2.56
N SER A 447 -8.36 -17.94 -2.58
CA SER A 447 -7.44 -17.97 -1.44
C SER A 447 -7.03 -16.60 -0.91
N ARG A 448 -7.58 -15.49 -1.45
CA ARG A 448 -7.05 -14.15 -1.21
C ARG A 448 -8.00 -13.25 -0.43
N PRO A 449 -7.47 -12.36 0.43
CA PRO A 449 -8.27 -11.36 1.09
C PRO A 449 -8.92 -10.42 0.06
N ILE A 450 -10.17 -10.05 0.32
CA ILE A 450 -10.95 -9.13 -0.52
C ILE A 450 -10.44 -7.69 -0.36
N VAL A 451 -9.84 -7.37 0.79
CA VAL A 451 -9.29 -6.04 1.11
C VAL A 451 -7.81 -5.97 0.73
N SER A 452 -7.36 -4.80 0.28
CA SER A 452 -5.95 -4.55 -0.03
C SER A 452 -5.12 -4.70 1.24
N GLN A 453 -4.02 -5.44 1.17
CA GLN A 453 -3.10 -5.60 2.28
C GLN A 453 -1.83 -4.80 2.02
N MET A 454 -1.52 -3.90 2.94
CA MET A 454 -0.33 -3.05 2.88
C MET A 454 0.37 -3.07 4.23
N TYR A 455 1.68 -2.90 4.23
CA TYR A 455 2.42 -2.74 5.47
C TYR A 455 2.08 -1.40 6.11
N ASN A 456 1.73 -1.45 7.38
CA ASN A 456 1.45 -0.27 8.15
C ASN A 456 2.77 0.47 8.44
N PHE A 457 3.00 1.62 7.81
CA PHE A 457 4.18 2.45 8.08
C PHE A 457 4.17 3.05 9.50
N LEU A 458 3.03 2.99 10.20
CA LEU A 458 2.91 3.38 11.61
C LEU A 458 3.23 2.25 12.60
N ARG A 459 3.67 1.08 12.12
CA ARG A 459 3.97 -0.06 12.99
C ARG A 459 4.99 0.32 14.06
N GLY A 460 4.68 -0.03 15.31
CA GLY A 460 5.53 0.22 16.49
C GLY A 460 5.29 1.57 17.17
N PHE A 461 4.66 2.54 16.51
CA PHE A 461 4.29 3.79 17.19
C PHE A 461 3.25 3.54 18.28
N ASN A 462 3.31 4.39 19.31
CA ASN A 462 2.32 4.47 20.38
C ASN A 462 1.69 5.86 20.36
N LEU A 463 0.43 5.95 20.80
CA LEU A 463 -0.21 7.24 20.99
C LEU A 463 0.43 7.97 22.18
N HIS A 464 0.66 9.26 22.01
CA HIS A 464 1.14 10.13 23.09
C HIS A 464 0.07 10.27 24.17
N ASN A 465 0.44 10.41 25.45
CA ASN A 465 -0.53 10.47 26.56
C ASN A 465 -1.60 11.58 26.41
N SER A 466 -1.25 12.69 25.76
CA SER A 466 -2.14 13.82 25.49
C SER A 466 -2.67 13.87 24.05
N TYR A 467 -2.65 12.76 23.30
CA TYR A 467 -3.13 12.74 21.91
C TYR A 467 -4.58 13.25 21.75
N ASN A 468 -5.42 12.99 22.76
CA ASN A 468 -6.82 13.44 22.81
C ASN A 468 -6.99 14.97 22.99
N GLU A 469 -5.92 15.71 23.25
CA GLU A 469 -5.91 17.18 23.36
C GLU A 469 -5.37 17.84 22.07
N ASN A 470 -4.78 17.06 21.16
CA ASN A 470 -4.22 17.58 19.93
C ASN A 470 -5.32 17.94 18.93
N THR A 471 -5.37 19.20 18.48
CA THR A 471 -6.41 19.70 17.57
C THR A 471 -6.45 18.96 16.24
N GLY A 472 -5.28 18.56 15.71
CA GLY A 472 -5.17 17.77 14.49
C GLY A 472 -5.81 16.41 14.65
N PHE A 473 -5.52 15.70 15.75
CA PHE A 473 -6.15 14.41 16.05
C PHE A 473 -7.66 14.53 16.30
N ILE A 474 -8.07 15.53 17.09
CA ILE A 474 -9.49 15.77 17.44
C ILE A 474 -10.32 16.09 16.19
N ALA A 475 -9.77 16.81 15.21
CA ALA A 475 -10.47 17.15 13.97
C ALA A 475 -11.00 15.91 13.21
N TRP A 476 -10.39 14.74 13.42
CA TRP A 476 -10.79 13.47 12.81
C TRP A 476 -11.62 12.58 13.74
N LYS A 477 -11.85 13.00 14.99
CA LYS A 477 -12.68 12.27 15.96
C LYS A 477 -14.16 12.47 15.60
N GLY A 478 -14.88 11.39 15.33
CA GLY A 478 -16.28 11.43 14.88
C GLY A 478 -16.48 11.51 13.36
N LEU A 479 -15.41 11.51 12.56
CA LEU A 479 -15.42 11.27 11.11
C LEU A 479 -15.16 9.79 10.77
N GLU A 480 -15.23 8.92 11.77
CA GLU A 480 -15.15 7.47 11.62
C GLU A 480 -16.40 7.02 10.84
N LEU A 481 -16.20 6.42 9.66
CA LEU A 481 -17.28 5.82 8.89
C LEU A 481 -17.74 4.56 9.64
N TYR A 482 -18.87 4.64 10.32
CA TYR A 482 -19.53 3.45 10.83
C TYR A 482 -20.10 2.65 9.65
N LEU A 483 -19.34 1.66 9.19
CA LEU A 483 -19.82 0.66 8.25
C LEU A 483 -20.55 -0.41 9.08
N TYR A 484 -21.89 -0.38 9.05
CA TYR A 484 -22.71 -1.44 9.62
C TYR A 484 -22.64 -2.67 8.70
N HIS A 485 -22.46 -3.85 9.31
CA HIS A 485 -22.41 -5.14 8.63
C HIS A 485 -23.75 -5.56 8.00
#